data_AF-A0A6G4ZXF2-F1
#
_entry.id   AF-A0A6G4ZXF2-F1
#
_cell.length_a   1.000
_cell.length_b   1.000
_cell.length_c   1.000
_cell.angle_alpha   90.00
_cell.angle_beta   90.00
_cell.angle_gamma   90.00
#
_symmetry.space_group_name_H-M   'P 1'
#
loop_
_entity.id
_entity.type
_entity.pdbx_description
1 polymer ?
#
loop_
_entity_poly.entity_id
_entity_poly.type
_entity_poly.pdbx_seq_one_letter_code
_entity_poly.pdbx_strand_id
1 'polypeptide(L)'
;VRGQTCGAPGGSTLHRRRSFLHGPLPLLLQQLHSSQCSDNTNPLGRHERRCHFCLHPCFPPSDKRDSDPVQCTLGKEIHLKHKAPVISIHIIDARGYPIADPFEEEPKGLVPPQRVLICSEEQLKVFTLPSLKPFGKLKLTAHEGARLRRAAIARFQSRSDPARTEYCLAVLSNLGEVALHSLPDLRRQMLEACLRREDINGICSLVFTKDGEGFYLSSPCEFERFSLSAKRMVAPHCQVDLPEGVRPQPPQPQEPQGGKEEEKVKQQHLPCWPQRTKSLRKT
;
A
#
# COMPACT_ATOMS: atom_id res chain seq x y z
N VAL A 1 7.79 -19.12 54.34
CA VAL A 1 8.99 -18.31 54.67
C VAL A 1 10.14 -18.83 53.81
N ARG A 2 10.74 -17.94 52.99
CA ARG A 2 12.07 -17.92 52.31
C ARG A 2 12.84 -19.27 52.22
N GLY A 3 13.38 -19.75 51.11
CA GLY A 3 13.86 -19.15 49.85
C GLY A 3 15.36 -19.47 49.67
N GLN A 4 15.76 -20.04 48.51
CA GLN A 4 17.05 -19.95 47.76
C GLN A 4 17.38 -21.27 47.00
N THR A 5 17.20 -21.33 45.67
CA THR A 5 18.18 -21.15 44.55
C THR A 5 19.17 -22.32 44.39
N CYS A 6 19.60 -22.82 43.24
CA CYS A 6 19.33 -22.70 41.79
C CYS A 6 20.18 -23.82 41.14
N GLY A 7 19.72 -24.44 40.05
CA GLY A 7 20.56 -25.33 39.23
C GLY A 7 19.76 -26.16 38.23
N ALA A 8 19.56 -25.62 37.02
CA ALA A 8 18.83 -26.27 35.93
C ALA A 8 19.77 -27.10 35.04
N PRO A 9 19.35 -28.29 34.59
CA PRO A 9 19.85 -28.89 33.35
C PRO A 9 18.71 -29.11 32.34
N GLY A 10 19.00 -28.91 31.05
CA GLY A 10 18.13 -29.24 29.92
C GLY A 10 18.12 -28.13 28.87
N GLY A 11 18.17 -28.38 27.57
CA GLY A 11 18.17 -29.61 26.80
C GLY A 11 17.95 -29.24 25.33
N SER A 12 18.79 -29.81 24.45
CA SER A 12 18.55 -30.10 23.03
C SER A 12 17.95 -29.02 22.10
N THR A 13 18.85 -28.39 21.34
CA THR A 13 18.63 -27.65 20.09
C THR A 13 18.11 -28.58 18.99
N LEU A 14 16.90 -28.35 18.48
CA LEU A 14 16.32 -29.10 17.37
C LEU A 14 16.78 -28.48 16.04
N HIS A 15 17.73 -29.14 15.38
CA HIS A 15 18.08 -28.89 13.98
C HIS A 15 16.88 -29.14 13.07
N ARG A 16 16.53 -28.17 12.23
CA ARG A 16 15.77 -28.44 10.99
C ARG A 16 16.53 -27.90 9.78
N ARG A 17 17.50 -28.70 9.33
CA ARG A 17 18.04 -28.62 7.96
C ARG A 17 16.90 -28.90 6.98
N ARG A 18 16.63 -27.98 6.05
CA ARG A 18 15.96 -28.29 4.78
C ARG A 18 16.64 -27.56 3.62
N SER A 19 17.46 -28.36 2.92
CA SER A 19 17.73 -28.38 1.48
C SER A 19 17.30 -27.16 0.65
N PHE A 20 18.29 -26.36 0.26
CA PHE A 20 18.22 -25.46 -0.89
C PHE A 20 18.27 -26.30 -2.17
N LEU A 21 17.14 -26.45 -2.85
CA LEU A 21 17.07 -27.11 -4.17
C LEU A 21 17.02 -26.05 -5.29
N HIS A 22 18.10 -26.04 -6.07
CA HIS A 22 18.24 -25.76 -7.50
C HIS A 22 17.23 -24.85 -8.24
N GLY A 23 17.75 -23.77 -8.82
CA GLY A 23 17.21 -23.08 -10.00
C GLY A 23 18.12 -21.91 -10.43
N PRO A 24 18.45 -21.73 -11.73
CA PRO A 24 19.23 -20.58 -12.19
C PRO A 24 18.33 -19.33 -12.30
N LEU A 25 18.77 -18.21 -11.72
CA LEU A 25 18.27 -16.82 -11.84
C LEU A 25 16.75 -16.61 -12.06
N PRO A 26 16.08 -15.90 -11.13
CA PRO A 26 16.23 -14.44 -11.09
C PRO A 26 16.25 -13.89 -9.66
N LEU A 27 17.40 -13.96 -8.99
CA LEU A 27 17.62 -13.36 -7.66
C LEU A 27 18.53 -12.12 -7.73
N LEU A 28 18.59 -11.44 -8.87
CA LEU A 28 19.66 -10.48 -9.14
C LEU A 28 19.32 -9.00 -8.91
N LEU A 29 18.24 -8.68 -8.20
CA LEU A 29 17.94 -7.28 -7.87
C LEU A 29 17.17 -7.17 -6.55
N GLN A 30 17.70 -7.76 -5.48
CA GLN A 30 16.89 -7.92 -4.28
C GLN A 30 16.76 -6.66 -3.42
N GLN A 31 17.58 -5.61 -3.59
CA GLN A 31 17.46 -4.41 -2.75
C GLN A 31 17.87 -3.11 -3.46
N LEU A 32 16.87 -2.38 -3.94
CA LEU A 32 17.00 -0.95 -4.26
C LEU A 32 16.74 -0.17 -2.96
N HIS A 33 17.80 0.29 -2.31
CA HIS A 33 17.68 1.12 -1.11
C HIS A 33 17.78 2.60 -1.49
N SER A 34 16.83 3.40 -1.02
CA SER A 34 16.97 4.85 -1.01
C SER A 34 17.88 5.25 0.14
N SER A 35 19.12 5.64 -0.14
CA SER A 35 20.01 6.26 0.86
C SER A 35 20.13 7.76 0.60
N GLN A 36 20.10 8.57 1.65
CA GLN A 36 20.50 9.98 1.59
C GLN A 36 22.01 10.04 1.77
N CYS A 37 22.77 10.18 0.69
CA CYS A 37 24.22 10.41 0.80
C CYS A 37 24.48 11.81 1.34
N SER A 38 24.98 11.88 2.58
CA SER A 38 25.69 13.04 3.10
C SER A 38 27.18 12.72 2.99
N ASP A 39 27.81 13.03 1.85
CA ASP A 39 29.26 12.85 1.72
C ASP A 39 29.97 13.84 2.66
N ASN A 40 30.62 13.31 3.70
CA ASN A 40 31.29 14.10 4.73
C ASN A 40 32.74 14.45 4.39
N THR A 41 33.11 14.44 3.10
CA THR A 41 34.48 14.67 2.63
C THR A 41 34.52 15.57 1.40
N ASN A 42 34.17 16.85 1.58
CA ASN A 42 34.76 17.91 0.76
C ASN A 42 34.63 19.29 1.45
N PRO A 43 35.73 20.06 1.64
CA PRO A 43 35.71 21.35 2.33
C PRO A 43 35.21 22.53 1.46
N LEU A 44 34.61 22.28 0.29
CA LEU A 44 34.11 23.32 -0.61
C LEU A 44 32.71 22.99 -1.12
N GLY A 45 31.71 23.68 -0.56
CA GLY A 45 30.37 23.83 -1.14
C GLY A 45 29.46 22.59 -1.08
N ARG A 46 28.61 22.53 -0.04
CA ARG A 46 27.47 21.59 0.03
C ARG A 46 26.58 21.72 -1.20
N HIS A 47 26.47 20.65 -1.98
CA HIS A 47 25.29 20.38 -2.79
C HIS A 47 24.65 19.09 -2.29
N GLU A 48 23.53 19.20 -1.58
CA GLU A 48 22.64 18.06 -1.31
C GLU A 48 22.18 17.47 -2.65
N ARG A 49 22.82 16.38 -3.08
CA ARG A 49 22.41 15.61 -4.26
C ARG A 49 21.72 14.35 -3.78
N ARG A 50 20.40 14.29 -4.01
CA ARG A 50 19.61 13.11 -3.67
C ARG A 50 19.71 12.12 -4.83
N CYS A 51 20.53 11.10 -4.63
CA CYS A 51 20.81 10.04 -5.60
C CYS A 51 20.19 8.72 -5.13
N HIS A 52 19.85 7.84 -6.08
CA HIS A 52 19.31 6.51 -5.75
C HIS A 52 20.29 5.44 -6.23
N PHE A 53 20.64 4.52 -5.33
CA PHE A 53 21.66 3.52 -5.58
C PHE A 53 21.01 2.15 -5.79
N CYS A 54 21.21 1.59 -6.98
CA CYS A 54 20.99 0.18 -7.25
C CYS A 54 22.19 -0.58 -6.71
N LEU A 55 22.02 -1.24 -5.57
CA LEU A 55 23.05 -2.09 -4.99
C LEU A 55 22.88 -3.52 -5.49
N HIS A 56 23.99 -4.16 -5.82
CA HIS A 56 24.05 -5.56 -6.20
C HIS A 56 24.66 -6.37 -5.04
N PRO A 57 23.82 -7.01 -4.21
CA PRO A 57 24.30 -7.90 -3.16
C PRO A 57 24.79 -9.22 -3.77
N CYS A 58 26.04 -9.55 -3.50
CA CYS A 58 26.65 -10.83 -3.84
C CYS A 58 26.63 -11.72 -2.58
N PHE A 59 25.71 -12.69 -2.57
CA PHE A 59 25.63 -13.65 -1.47
C PHE A 59 26.70 -14.73 -1.65
N PRO A 60 27.45 -15.09 -0.59
CA PRO A 60 28.36 -16.21 -0.65
C PRO A 60 27.58 -17.52 -0.88
N PRO A 61 28.21 -18.52 -1.53
CA PRO A 61 27.65 -19.85 -1.67
C PRO A 61 27.24 -20.43 -0.31
N SER A 62 26.25 -21.33 -0.28
CA SER A 62 25.66 -21.87 0.96
C SER A 62 26.70 -22.34 1.98
N ASP A 63 27.79 -22.97 1.49
CA ASP A 63 28.84 -23.57 2.33
C ASP A 63 29.78 -22.53 2.98
N LYS A 64 29.73 -21.27 2.53
CA LYS A 64 30.58 -20.17 2.99
C LYS A 64 29.80 -19.03 3.63
N ARG A 65 28.52 -19.21 3.91
CA ARG A 65 27.68 -18.15 4.51
C ARG A 65 28.06 -17.77 5.93
N ASP A 66 28.68 -18.69 6.66
CA ASP A 66 29.16 -18.46 8.04
C ASP A 66 30.58 -17.86 8.07
N SER A 67 31.33 -17.95 6.97
CA SER A 67 32.74 -17.51 6.89
C SER A 67 32.93 -16.22 6.08
N ASP A 68 32.22 -16.08 4.97
CA ASP A 68 32.45 -15.01 4.00
C ASP A 68 31.39 -13.90 4.19
N PRO A 69 31.79 -12.62 4.22
CA PRO A 69 30.83 -11.53 4.33
C PRO A 69 30.02 -11.37 3.04
N VAL A 70 28.76 -10.97 3.18
CA VAL A 70 27.94 -10.54 2.03
C VAL A 70 28.56 -9.29 1.43
N GLN A 71 28.94 -9.35 0.15
CA GLN A 71 29.50 -8.20 -0.55
C GLN A 71 28.38 -7.38 -1.18
N CYS A 72 28.51 -6.06 -1.15
CA CYS A 72 27.53 -5.15 -1.72
C CYS A 72 28.26 -4.20 -2.67
N THR A 73 27.98 -4.31 -3.98
CA THR A 73 28.60 -3.47 -5.00
C THR A 73 27.59 -2.47 -5.54
N LEU A 74 28.05 -1.24 -5.82
CA LEU A 74 27.19 -0.26 -6.48
C LEU A 74 27.02 -0.63 -7.95
N GLY A 75 25.81 -1.01 -8.35
CA GLY A 75 25.48 -1.35 -9.73
C GLY A 75 25.20 -0.13 -10.59
N LYS A 76 24.21 0.70 -10.20
CA LYS A 76 23.83 1.91 -10.94
C LYS A 76 23.35 3.01 -10.03
N GLU A 77 23.64 4.25 -10.40
CA GLU A 77 23.15 5.44 -9.70
C GLU A 77 22.10 6.16 -10.57
N ILE A 78 20.90 6.32 -10.05
CA ILE A 78 19.78 6.97 -10.73
C ILE A 78 19.59 8.37 -10.17
N HIS A 79 19.79 9.35 -11.04
CA HIS A 79 19.58 10.76 -10.73
C HIS A 79 18.23 11.25 -11.25
N LEU A 80 17.32 11.56 -10.33
CA LEU A 80 16.02 12.15 -10.69
C LEU A 80 16.16 13.67 -10.91
N LYS A 81 15.76 14.14 -12.09
CA LYS A 81 15.88 15.58 -12.46
C LYS A 81 15.20 16.54 -11.49
N HIS A 82 14.12 16.13 -10.84
CA HIS A 82 13.34 16.98 -9.93
C HIS A 82 13.84 16.96 -8.48
N LYS A 83 14.80 16.09 -8.11
CA LYS A 83 15.42 16.00 -6.77
C LYS A 83 14.44 15.77 -5.58
N ALA A 84 13.15 15.56 -5.84
CA ALA A 84 12.15 15.25 -4.82
C ALA A 84 12.48 13.95 -4.06
N PRO A 85 12.07 13.82 -2.78
CA PRO A 85 12.28 12.59 -2.01
C PRO A 85 11.61 11.38 -2.68
N VAL A 86 12.26 10.22 -2.61
CA VAL A 86 11.66 8.96 -2.99
C VAL A 86 10.95 8.35 -1.78
N ILE A 87 9.68 8.00 -2.00
CA ILE A 87 8.77 7.43 -1.01
C ILE A 87 8.86 5.91 -1.04
N SER A 88 8.88 5.31 -2.24
CA SER A 88 8.97 3.86 -2.41
C SER A 88 9.56 3.48 -3.76
N ILE A 89 10.15 2.28 -3.81
CA ILE A 89 10.72 1.67 -5.01
C ILE A 89 10.16 0.26 -5.12
N HIS A 90 9.67 -0.12 -6.29
CA HIS A 90 9.14 -1.45 -6.56
C HIS A 90 9.75 -2.00 -7.84
N ILE A 91 9.93 -3.32 -7.91
CA ILE A 91 10.30 -4.01 -9.14
C ILE A 91 9.09 -4.76 -9.64
N ILE A 92 8.77 -4.55 -10.92
CA ILE A 92 7.61 -5.14 -11.59
C ILE A 92 8.04 -5.83 -12.89
N ASP A 93 7.26 -6.80 -13.34
CA ASP A 93 7.48 -7.51 -14.60
C ASP A 93 6.94 -6.72 -15.82
N ALA A 94 6.96 -7.36 -17.00
CA ALA A 94 6.42 -6.77 -18.23
C ALA A 94 4.91 -6.45 -18.16
N ARG A 95 4.15 -7.18 -17.34
CA ARG A 95 2.70 -7.04 -17.14
C ARG A 95 2.35 -6.08 -16.01
N GLY A 96 3.32 -5.67 -15.21
CA GLY A 96 3.11 -4.83 -14.03
C GLY A 96 2.95 -5.61 -12.71
N TYR A 97 3.27 -6.91 -12.70
CA TYR A 97 3.19 -7.74 -11.51
C TYR A 97 4.45 -7.50 -10.65
N PRO A 98 4.32 -7.24 -9.34
CA PRO A 98 5.47 -7.09 -8.47
C PRO A 98 6.21 -8.42 -8.32
N ILE A 99 7.53 -8.35 -8.16
CA ILE A 99 8.33 -9.51 -7.69
C ILE A 99 7.86 -9.86 -6.27
N ALA A 100 7.74 -11.14 -5.96
CA ALA A 100 7.23 -11.56 -4.66
C ALA A 100 8.23 -11.20 -3.54
N ASP A 101 7.70 -11.08 -2.33
CA ASP A 101 8.57 -10.89 -1.16
C ASP A 101 9.42 -12.14 -0.94
N PRO A 102 10.60 -12.01 -0.31
CA PRO A 102 11.40 -13.17 0.08
C PRO A 102 10.51 -14.19 0.80
N PHE A 103 10.58 -15.44 0.38
CA PHE A 103 9.80 -16.58 0.92
C PHE A 103 8.31 -16.65 0.50
N GLU A 104 7.80 -15.73 -0.31
CA GLU A 104 6.50 -15.87 -0.97
C GLU A 104 6.63 -16.59 -2.32
N GLU A 105 5.60 -17.33 -2.72
CA GLU A 105 5.57 -17.96 -4.05
C GLU A 105 5.43 -16.89 -5.13
N GLU A 106 6.30 -16.94 -6.13
CA GLU A 106 6.26 -16.00 -7.25
C GLU A 106 4.93 -16.11 -8.01
N PRO A 107 4.18 -15.00 -8.18
CA PRO A 107 2.91 -15.03 -8.88
C PRO A 107 3.15 -15.33 -10.37
N LYS A 108 2.82 -16.56 -10.80
CA LYS A 108 2.82 -17.03 -12.21
C LYS A 108 3.98 -16.46 -13.05
N GLY A 109 5.18 -17.02 -12.89
CA GLY A 109 6.35 -16.84 -13.78
C GLY A 109 6.63 -15.40 -14.24
N LEU A 110 7.67 -14.78 -13.69
CA LEU A 110 8.07 -13.42 -14.06
C LEU A 110 8.31 -13.27 -15.57
N VAL A 111 7.67 -12.27 -16.19
CA VAL A 111 7.80 -12.02 -17.64
C VAL A 111 8.79 -10.87 -17.89
N PRO A 112 9.89 -11.10 -18.64
CA PRO A 112 10.81 -10.03 -19.03
C PRO A 112 10.18 -9.10 -20.09
N PRO A 113 10.64 -7.83 -20.20
CA PRO A 113 11.66 -7.21 -19.37
C PRO A 113 11.10 -6.76 -18.02
N GLN A 114 11.94 -6.87 -16.98
CA GLN A 114 11.64 -6.29 -15.67
C GLN A 114 11.73 -4.76 -15.73
N ARG A 115 10.99 -4.09 -14.86
CA ARG A 115 10.97 -2.64 -14.73
C ARG A 115 11.09 -2.24 -13.27
N VAL A 116 11.72 -1.10 -13.03
CA VAL A 116 11.74 -0.45 -11.71
C VAL A 116 10.76 0.71 -11.71
N LEU A 117 9.83 0.68 -10.76
CA LEU A 117 8.92 1.77 -10.45
C LEU A 117 9.51 2.56 -9.28
N ILE A 118 9.76 3.84 -9.50
CA ILE A 118 10.24 4.80 -8.50
C ILE A 118 9.12 5.79 -8.22
N CYS A 119 8.64 5.78 -6.98
CA CYS A 119 7.60 6.67 -6.48
C CYS A 119 8.27 7.78 -5.67
N SER A 120 8.29 8.99 -6.21
CA SER A 120 8.76 10.18 -5.49
C SER A 120 7.60 11.07 -5.08
N GLU A 121 7.87 12.03 -4.20
CA GLU A 121 6.89 13.00 -3.73
C GLU A 121 6.21 13.75 -4.90
N GLU A 122 6.93 14.04 -5.98
CA GLU A 122 6.42 14.84 -7.10
C GLU A 122 6.09 14.03 -8.36
N GLN A 123 6.74 12.88 -8.55
CA GLN A 123 6.67 12.12 -9.80
C GLN A 123 6.68 10.61 -9.55
N LEU A 124 5.93 9.89 -10.36
CA LEU A 124 6.04 8.44 -10.51
C LEU A 124 6.79 8.16 -11.82
N LYS A 125 7.80 7.30 -11.78
CA LYS A 125 8.59 6.94 -12.96
C LYS A 125 8.84 5.45 -13.04
N VAL A 126 8.68 4.91 -14.25
CA VAL A 126 9.00 3.52 -14.57
C VAL A 126 10.18 3.50 -15.52
N PHE A 127 11.19 2.69 -15.21
CA PHE A 127 12.34 2.44 -16.06
C PHE A 127 12.47 0.95 -16.37
N THR A 128 12.88 0.61 -17.58
CA THR A 128 13.11 -0.78 -18.00
C THR A 128 14.50 -1.24 -17.59
N LEU A 129 14.58 -2.36 -16.86
CA LEU A 129 15.84 -3.00 -16.48
C LEU A 129 16.34 -3.95 -17.60
N PRO A 130 17.65 -4.16 -17.73
CA PRO A 130 18.74 -3.53 -16.98
C PRO A 130 19.12 -2.14 -17.54
N SER A 131 18.64 -1.77 -18.73
CA SER A 131 19.08 -0.57 -19.46
C SER A 131 18.75 0.78 -18.79
N LEU A 132 17.81 0.80 -17.85
CA LEU A 132 17.21 1.99 -17.24
C LEU A 132 16.61 2.97 -18.26
N LYS A 133 16.13 2.46 -19.40
CA LYS A 133 15.39 3.27 -20.36
C LYS A 133 14.06 3.72 -19.74
N PRO A 134 13.70 5.01 -19.81
CA PRO A 134 12.40 5.49 -19.34
C PRO A 134 11.26 4.78 -20.09
N PHE A 135 10.29 4.24 -19.35
CA PHE A 135 9.09 3.60 -19.89
C PHE A 135 7.87 4.52 -19.75
N GLY A 136 7.62 5.01 -18.55
CA GLY A 136 6.46 5.85 -18.23
C GLY A 136 6.78 6.85 -17.14
N LYS A 137 6.09 7.99 -17.14
CA LYS A 137 6.20 9.01 -16.09
C LYS A 137 4.85 9.68 -15.84
N LEU A 138 4.54 9.91 -14.57
CA LEU A 138 3.41 10.74 -14.14
C LEU A 138 3.96 11.87 -13.26
N LYS A 139 3.55 13.11 -13.54
CA LYS A 139 3.95 14.30 -12.77
C LYS A 139 2.78 14.73 -11.87
N LEU A 140 2.75 14.24 -10.64
CA LEU A 140 1.66 14.49 -9.68
C LEU A 140 1.53 15.98 -9.37
N THR A 141 2.63 16.62 -8.95
CA THR A 141 2.59 18.02 -8.53
C THR A 141 2.32 18.99 -9.68
N ALA A 142 2.79 18.66 -10.89
CA ALA A 142 2.56 19.52 -12.05
C ALA A 142 1.12 19.45 -12.58
N HIS A 143 0.45 18.31 -12.45
CA HIS A 143 -0.90 18.12 -12.98
C HIS A 143 -1.98 18.42 -11.94
N GLU A 144 -1.73 18.11 -10.67
CA GLU A 144 -2.75 18.13 -9.60
C GLU A 144 -2.36 19.03 -8.41
N GLY A 145 -1.13 19.55 -8.37
CA GLY A 145 -0.61 20.21 -7.17
C GLY A 145 -0.41 19.26 -5.98
N ALA A 146 -0.65 17.96 -6.18
CA ALA A 146 -0.55 16.92 -5.18
C ALA A 146 0.91 16.47 -4.97
N ARG A 147 1.20 16.08 -3.73
CA ARG A 147 2.48 15.51 -3.27
C ARG A 147 2.21 14.13 -2.67
N LEU A 148 2.99 13.15 -3.08
CA LEU A 148 2.82 11.76 -2.67
C LEU A 148 3.27 11.56 -1.22
N ARG A 149 2.40 10.95 -0.39
CA ARG A 149 2.67 10.60 1.01
C ARG A 149 2.90 9.11 1.21
N ARG A 150 2.11 8.26 0.55
CA ARG A 150 2.24 6.79 0.58
C ARG A 150 2.02 6.23 -0.82
N ALA A 151 2.72 5.15 -1.13
CA ALA A 151 2.53 4.40 -2.36
C ALA A 151 2.84 2.92 -2.13
N ALA A 152 1.87 2.06 -2.48
CA ALA A 152 1.97 0.61 -2.34
C ALA A 152 1.31 -0.08 -3.53
N ILE A 153 1.84 -1.24 -3.95
CA ILE A 153 1.20 -2.08 -4.96
C ILE A 153 0.16 -2.96 -4.27
N ALA A 154 -1.06 -2.95 -4.79
CA ALA A 154 -2.16 -3.75 -4.29
C ALA A 154 -2.73 -4.65 -5.41
N ARG A 155 -3.26 -5.79 -4.99
CA ARG A 155 -3.82 -6.85 -5.82
C ARG A 155 -5.33 -6.73 -5.86
N PHE A 156 -5.87 -6.60 -7.06
CA PHE A 156 -7.29 -6.46 -7.33
C PHE A 156 -7.79 -7.66 -8.11
N GLN A 157 -8.61 -8.49 -7.47
CA GLN A 157 -9.27 -9.60 -8.13
C GLN A 157 -10.60 -9.12 -8.73
N SER A 158 -10.86 -9.50 -9.97
CA SER A 158 -12.13 -9.13 -10.61
C SER A 158 -13.31 -9.78 -9.89
N ARG A 159 -14.40 -9.02 -9.78
CA ARG A 159 -15.68 -9.52 -9.25
C ARG A 159 -16.40 -10.42 -10.25
N SER A 160 -16.25 -10.17 -11.56
CA SER A 160 -16.90 -10.95 -12.62
C SER A 160 -16.12 -12.21 -13.00
N ASP A 161 -14.80 -12.19 -12.85
CA ASP A 161 -13.91 -13.30 -13.21
C ASP A 161 -12.88 -13.55 -12.10
N PRO A 162 -13.07 -14.62 -11.28
CA PRO A 162 -12.12 -14.95 -10.21
C PRO A 162 -10.72 -15.31 -10.71
N ALA A 163 -10.54 -15.74 -11.95
CA ALA A 163 -9.23 -16.08 -12.49
C ALA A 163 -8.41 -14.83 -12.85
N ARG A 164 -9.09 -13.70 -13.12
CA ARG A 164 -8.47 -12.43 -13.45
C ARG A 164 -8.07 -11.66 -12.20
N THR A 165 -6.78 -11.40 -12.09
CA THR A 165 -6.17 -10.58 -11.05
C THR A 165 -5.28 -9.54 -11.70
N GLU A 166 -5.39 -8.30 -11.25
CA GLU A 166 -4.60 -7.18 -11.73
C GLU A 166 -3.87 -6.53 -10.54
N TYR A 167 -2.69 -5.98 -10.80
CA TYR A 167 -1.94 -5.22 -9.81
C TYR A 167 -2.01 -3.74 -10.18
N CYS A 168 -2.33 -2.91 -9.20
CA CYS A 168 -2.38 -1.46 -9.36
C CYS A 168 -1.58 -0.80 -8.25
N LEU A 169 -1.07 0.39 -8.54
CA LEU A 169 -0.41 1.24 -7.56
C LEU A 169 -1.45 2.08 -6.84
N ALA A 170 -1.61 1.84 -5.54
CA ALA A 170 -2.37 2.70 -4.64
C ALA A 170 -1.48 3.82 -4.13
N VAL A 171 -1.95 5.05 -4.26
CA VAL A 171 -1.24 6.25 -3.82
C VAL A 171 -2.11 7.09 -2.90
N LEU A 172 -1.50 7.68 -1.88
CA LEU A 172 -2.11 8.68 -1.02
C LEU A 172 -1.38 10.02 -1.23
N SER A 173 -2.13 11.08 -1.49
CA SER A 173 -1.60 12.43 -1.59
C SER A 173 -1.63 13.18 -0.25
N ASN A 174 -0.91 14.30 -0.18
CA ASN A 174 -0.99 15.27 0.92
C ASN A 174 -2.34 15.99 1.00
N LEU A 175 -3.20 15.85 -0.02
CA LEU A 175 -4.54 16.42 -0.03
C LEU A 175 -5.57 15.48 0.62
N GLY A 176 -5.17 14.27 1.01
CA GLY A 176 -6.06 13.24 1.54
C GLY A 176 -6.77 12.41 0.46
N GLU A 177 -6.33 12.54 -0.79
CA GLU A 177 -6.87 11.79 -1.92
C GLU A 177 -6.15 10.45 -2.08
N VAL A 178 -6.94 9.40 -2.29
CA VAL A 178 -6.46 8.07 -2.64
C VAL A 178 -6.70 7.83 -4.11
N ALA A 179 -5.65 7.50 -4.86
CA ALA A 179 -5.76 7.19 -6.28
C ALA A 179 -5.23 5.79 -6.59
N LEU A 180 -5.80 5.17 -7.63
CA LEU A 180 -5.30 3.92 -8.21
C LEU A 180 -4.75 4.20 -9.60
N HIS A 181 -3.52 3.74 -9.84
CA HIS A 181 -2.88 3.78 -11.15
C HIS A 181 -2.62 2.36 -11.66
N SER A 182 -2.95 2.10 -12.92
CA SER A 182 -2.63 0.84 -13.57
C SER A 182 -1.12 0.69 -13.74
N LEU A 183 -0.63 -0.54 -13.63
CA LEU A 183 0.76 -0.88 -13.93
C LEU A 183 0.83 -1.63 -15.27
N PRO A 184 1.91 -1.44 -16.06
CA PRO A 184 3.06 -0.55 -15.86
C PRO A 184 2.84 0.89 -16.36
N ASP A 185 1.72 1.19 -17.03
CA ASP A 185 1.53 2.44 -17.80
C ASP A 185 1.23 3.68 -16.96
N LEU A 186 0.98 3.53 -15.66
CA LEU A 186 0.63 4.60 -14.71
C LEU A 186 -0.66 5.36 -15.05
N ARG A 187 -1.60 4.72 -15.76
CA ARG A 187 -2.88 5.34 -16.09
C ARG A 187 -3.79 5.38 -14.86
N ARG A 188 -4.31 6.56 -14.52
CA ARG A 188 -5.24 6.73 -13.39
C ARG A 188 -6.56 6.00 -13.68
N GLN A 189 -6.94 5.09 -12.79
CA GLN A 189 -8.20 4.34 -12.84
C GLN A 189 -9.25 4.92 -11.91
N MET A 190 -8.82 5.44 -10.75
CA MET A 190 -9.70 5.98 -9.71
C MET A 190 -8.98 7.09 -8.95
N LEU A 191 -9.75 8.06 -8.46
CA LEU A 191 -9.31 9.13 -7.55
C LEU A 191 -10.47 9.46 -6.63
N GLU A 192 -10.29 9.28 -5.32
CA GLU A 192 -11.32 9.53 -4.31
C GLU A 192 -10.75 10.32 -3.14
N ALA A 193 -11.51 11.30 -2.66
CA ALA A 193 -11.17 12.07 -1.46
C ALA A 193 -11.55 11.25 -0.21
N CYS A 194 -10.60 10.43 0.26
CA CYS A 194 -10.79 9.56 1.42
C CYS A 194 -10.63 10.32 2.74
N LEU A 195 -9.68 11.25 2.79
CA LEU A 195 -9.30 12.00 3.97
C LEU A 195 -9.44 13.49 3.68
N ARG A 196 -9.70 14.27 4.73
CA ARG A 196 -9.61 15.73 4.65
C ARG A 196 -8.14 16.15 4.62
N ARG A 197 -7.80 17.18 3.85
CA ARG A 197 -6.42 17.70 3.78
C ARG A 197 -5.89 18.15 5.13
N GLU A 198 -6.78 18.61 6.02
CA GLU A 198 -6.44 19.08 7.36
C GLU A 198 -6.16 17.92 8.33
N ASP A 199 -6.58 16.70 8.00
CA ASP A 199 -6.39 15.51 8.82
C ASP A 199 -5.00 14.89 8.61
N ILE A 200 -4.00 15.61 9.12
CA ILE A 200 -2.58 15.21 9.01
C ILE A 200 -2.35 13.86 9.69
N ASN A 201 -3.04 13.57 10.79
CA ASN A 201 -2.90 12.32 11.52
C ASN A 201 -3.45 11.14 10.73
N GLY A 202 -4.63 11.28 10.12
CA GLY A 202 -5.18 10.27 9.22
C GLY A 202 -4.28 10.03 8.02
N ILE A 203 -3.77 11.10 7.39
CA ILE A 203 -2.85 10.98 6.24
C ILE A 203 -1.53 10.29 6.61
N CYS A 204 -0.95 10.63 7.76
CA CYS A 204 0.33 10.06 8.20
C CYS A 204 0.21 8.59 8.64
N SER A 205 -0.90 8.25 9.30
CA SER A 205 -1.18 6.91 9.83
C SER A 205 -1.68 5.93 8.77
N LEU A 206 -2.07 6.40 7.58
CA LEU A 206 -2.63 5.54 6.56
C LEU A 206 -1.65 4.46 6.08
N VAL A 207 -2.14 3.22 6.05
CA VAL A 207 -1.44 2.04 5.53
C VAL A 207 -2.34 1.30 4.55
N PHE A 208 -1.77 0.90 3.40
CA PHE A 208 -2.44 0.04 2.43
C PHE A 208 -2.11 -1.43 2.67
N THR A 209 -3.07 -2.30 2.38
CA THR A 209 -2.85 -3.75 2.34
C THR A 209 -2.53 -4.22 0.94
N LYS A 210 -1.91 -5.41 0.84
CA LYS A 210 -1.68 -6.09 -0.44
C LYS A 210 -2.96 -6.41 -1.21
N ASP A 211 -4.12 -6.40 -0.56
CA ASP A 211 -5.40 -6.84 -1.13
C ASP A 211 -6.36 -5.69 -1.45
N GLY A 212 -5.86 -4.45 -1.49
CA GLY A 212 -6.62 -3.27 -1.90
C GLY A 212 -7.53 -2.72 -0.81
N GLU A 213 -7.22 -2.96 0.46
CA GLU A 213 -7.83 -2.27 1.61
C GLU A 213 -6.85 -1.21 2.15
N GLY A 214 -7.37 -0.30 2.96
CA GLY A 214 -6.54 0.63 3.71
C GLY A 214 -7.12 0.91 5.08
N PHE A 215 -6.22 1.27 6.00
CA PHE A 215 -6.53 1.62 7.37
C PHE A 215 -5.91 2.96 7.69
N TYR A 216 -6.62 3.79 8.43
CA TYR A 216 -6.10 5.04 8.98
C TYR A 216 -6.70 5.29 10.36
N LEU A 217 -6.05 6.11 11.16
CA LEU A 217 -6.59 6.52 12.46
C LEU A 217 -7.66 7.60 12.26
N SER A 218 -8.93 7.29 12.53
CA SER A 218 -10.01 8.28 12.59
C SER A 218 -9.99 9.05 13.91
N SER A 219 -9.51 8.39 14.97
CA SER A 219 -9.18 8.98 16.27
C SER A 219 -7.89 8.33 16.82
N PRO A 220 -7.27 8.85 17.88
CA PRO A 220 -6.04 8.28 18.45
C PRO A 220 -6.15 6.82 18.89
N CYS A 221 -7.38 6.31 19.09
CA CYS A 221 -7.65 4.98 19.58
C CYS A 221 -8.50 4.14 18.61
N GLU A 222 -8.87 4.65 17.44
CA GLU A 222 -9.78 3.99 16.52
C GLU A 222 -9.21 3.99 15.10
N PHE A 223 -9.22 2.81 14.49
CA PHE A 223 -8.92 2.66 13.08
C PHE A 223 -10.20 2.64 12.27
N GLU A 224 -10.22 3.40 11.20
CA GLU A 224 -11.20 3.27 10.14
C GLU A 224 -10.61 2.49 8.98
N ARG A 225 -11.39 1.55 8.46
CA ARG A 225 -11.05 0.72 7.31
C ARG A 225 -11.83 1.18 6.10
N PHE A 226 -11.14 1.35 4.98
CA PHE A 226 -11.77 1.48 3.66
C PHE A 226 -11.31 0.37 2.73
N SER A 227 -12.11 0.10 1.70
CA SER A 227 -11.74 -0.84 0.64
C SER A 227 -11.79 -0.16 -0.72
N LEU A 228 -10.74 -0.36 -1.50
CA LEU A 228 -10.65 0.00 -2.91
C LEU A 228 -10.98 -1.20 -3.81
N SER A 229 -11.13 -2.40 -3.22
CA SER A 229 -11.36 -3.65 -3.93
C SER A 229 -12.85 -3.95 -4.07
N ALA A 230 -13.29 -4.22 -5.30
CA ALA A 230 -14.69 -4.61 -5.56
C ALA A 230 -15.08 -5.99 -5.00
N LYS A 231 -14.09 -6.82 -4.64
CA LYS A 231 -14.32 -8.17 -4.12
C LYS A 231 -14.33 -8.23 -2.60
N ARG A 232 -13.55 -7.37 -1.94
CA ARG A 232 -13.38 -7.39 -0.48
C ARG A 232 -14.08 -6.20 0.14
N MET A 233 -15.15 -6.47 0.88
CA MET A 233 -15.83 -5.49 1.69
C MET A 233 -16.04 -6.13 3.06
N VAL A 234 -15.34 -5.62 4.07
CA VAL A 234 -15.51 -6.05 5.45
C VAL A 234 -16.45 -5.06 6.12
N ALA A 235 -17.66 -5.51 6.42
CA ALA A 235 -18.67 -4.74 7.12
C ALA A 235 -19.36 -5.64 8.15
N PRO A 236 -19.79 -5.10 9.30
CA PRO A 236 -20.52 -5.89 10.29
C PRO A 236 -21.85 -6.34 9.70
N HIS A 237 -22.13 -7.63 9.79
CA HIS A 237 -23.43 -8.20 9.46
C HIS A 237 -23.96 -8.92 10.69
N CYS A 238 -24.83 -8.24 11.44
CA CYS A 238 -25.36 -8.72 12.70
C CYS A 238 -26.89 -8.77 12.68
N GLN A 239 -27.44 -9.81 13.29
CA GLN A 239 -28.86 -9.96 13.56
C GLN A 239 -29.07 -10.01 15.07
N VAL A 240 -30.07 -9.29 15.56
CA VAL A 240 -30.50 -9.34 16.96
C VAL A 240 -31.93 -9.85 16.97
N ASP A 241 -32.12 -11.05 17.52
CA ASP A 241 -33.44 -11.63 17.69
C ASP A 241 -34.11 -10.98 18.90
N LEU A 242 -35.23 -10.30 18.65
CA LEU A 242 -36.01 -9.65 19.69
C LEU A 242 -37.12 -10.59 20.15
N PRO A 243 -37.46 -10.60 21.45
CA PRO A 243 -38.67 -11.26 21.95
C PRO A 243 -39.92 -10.77 21.22
N GLU A 244 -40.95 -11.61 21.20
CA GLU A 244 -42.23 -11.30 20.60
C GLU A 244 -42.82 -10.02 21.22
N GLY A 245 -43.28 -9.08 20.39
CA GLY A 245 -43.85 -7.80 20.82
C GLY A 245 -42.87 -6.63 21.05
N VAL A 246 -41.55 -6.84 20.99
CA VAL A 246 -40.54 -5.78 21.21
C VAL A 246 -40.14 -5.06 19.91
N ARG A 247 -40.54 -5.59 18.75
CA ARG A 247 -40.26 -4.96 17.45
C ARG A 247 -41.15 -3.72 17.28
N PRO A 248 -40.60 -2.54 16.94
CA PRO A 248 -41.40 -1.38 16.60
C PRO A 248 -42.37 -1.74 15.49
N GLN A 249 -43.65 -1.40 15.65
CA GLN A 249 -44.61 -1.63 14.58
C GLN A 249 -44.19 -0.82 13.34
N PRO A 250 -44.28 -1.39 12.13
CA PRO A 250 -44.08 -0.62 10.91
C PRO A 250 -44.96 0.63 10.95
N PRO A 251 -44.49 1.80 10.46
CA PRO A 251 -45.34 2.96 10.34
C PRO A 251 -46.59 2.56 9.55
N GLN A 252 -47.75 2.59 10.21
CA GLN A 252 -49.01 2.39 9.50
C GLN A 252 -49.16 3.55 8.50
N PRO A 253 -49.53 3.28 7.24
CA PRO A 253 -49.89 4.33 6.31
C PRO A 253 -51.00 5.17 6.94
N GLN A 254 -50.70 6.41 7.30
CA GLN A 254 -51.73 7.35 7.71
C GLN A 254 -52.58 7.65 6.47
N GLU A 255 -53.84 7.23 6.49
CA GLU A 255 -54.83 7.75 5.55
C GLU A 255 -54.92 9.27 5.73
N PRO A 256 -55.01 10.05 4.64
CA PRO A 256 -55.09 11.50 4.74
C PRO A 256 -56.40 11.91 5.40
N GLN A 257 -56.36 12.17 6.71
CA GLN A 257 -57.45 12.85 7.40
C GLN A 257 -57.35 14.33 7.07
N GLY A 258 -58.28 14.79 6.22
CA GLY A 258 -58.46 16.18 5.91
C GLY A 258 -58.84 16.96 7.17
N GLY A 259 -58.04 17.98 7.50
CA GLY A 259 -58.33 18.92 8.56
C GLY A 259 -57.17 19.87 8.73
N LYS A 260 -57.33 21.11 8.27
CA LYS A 260 -56.34 22.19 8.40
C LYS A 260 -56.17 22.56 9.86
N GLU A 261 -54.93 22.56 10.35
CA GLU A 261 -54.45 23.54 11.32
C GLU A 261 -52.92 23.61 11.25
N GLU A 262 -52.42 24.80 10.91
CA GLU A 262 -51.00 25.13 10.92
C GLU A 262 -50.55 25.32 12.37
N GLU A 263 -49.63 24.50 12.87
CA GLU A 263 -48.84 24.84 14.04
C GLU A 263 -47.34 24.60 13.79
N LYS A 264 -46.60 25.71 13.82
CA LYS A 264 -45.15 25.80 13.69
C LYS A 264 -44.46 25.05 14.85
N VAL A 265 -43.68 24.01 14.54
CA VAL A 265 -42.70 23.44 15.49
C VAL A 265 -41.28 23.54 14.93
N LYS A 266 -40.42 24.18 15.72
CA LYS A 266 -39.00 24.44 15.49
C LYS A 266 -38.22 23.14 15.23
N GLN A 267 -37.46 23.11 14.14
CA GLN A 267 -36.47 22.08 13.85
C GLN A 267 -35.34 22.10 14.88
N GLN A 268 -35.29 21.08 15.73
CA GLN A 268 -34.04 20.68 16.40
C GLN A 268 -33.37 19.63 15.52
N HIS A 269 -32.21 19.98 14.98
CA HIS A 269 -31.37 19.09 14.18
C HIS A 269 -30.78 17.98 15.05
N LEU A 270 -31.13 16.73 14.76
CA LEU A 270 -30.31 15.56 15.08
C LEU A 270 -29.62 15.08 13.79
N PRO A 271 -28.31 14.78 13.81
CA PRO A 271 -27.54 14.54 12.59
C PRO A 271 -27.89 13.18 11.97
N CYS A 272 -28.26 13.23 10.70
CA CYS A 272 -28.43 12.06 9.84
C CYS A 272 -27.04 11.47 9.51
N TRP A 273 -26.83 10.20 9.84
CA TRP A 273 -25.67 9.44 9.38
C TRP A 273 -25.78 9.24 7.86
N PRO A 274 -24.83 9.72 7.03
CA PRO A 274 -24.87 9.44 5.61
C PRO A 274 -24.36 8.02 5.34
N GLN A 275 -25.28 7.09 5.13
CA GLN A 275 -24.97 5.83 4.41
C GLN A 275 -24.65 6.17 2.96
N ARG A 276 -23.36 6.38 2.64
CA ARG A 276 -22.90 6.48 1.25
C ARG A 276 -22.64 5.08 0.70
N THR A 277 -23.68 4.45 0.18
CA THR A 277 -23.53 3.32 -0.76
C THR A 277 -23.87 3.82 -2.16
N LYS A 278 -22.84 4.22 -2.94
CA LYS A 278 -23.00 4.35 -4.39
C LYS A 278 -22.66 3.00 -5.04
N SER A 279 -23.69 2.20 -5.26
CA SER A 279 -23.64 1.03 -6.13
C SER A 279 -23.47 1.50 -7.58
N LEU A 280 -22.28 1.33 -8.17
CA LEU A 280 -22.12 1.45 -9.61
C LEU A 280 -22.67 0.17 -10.28
N ARG A 281 -23.87 0.28 -10.86
CA ARG A 281 -24.26 -0.56 -11.99
C ARG A 281 -23.58 0.02 -13.24
N LYS A 282 -22.77 -0.79 -13.93
CA LYS A 282 -22.31 -0.49 -15.28
C LYS A 282 -23.36 -1.00 -16.26
N THR A 283 -23.87 -0.11 -17.10
CA THR A 283 -24.20 -0.39 -18.50
C THR A 283 -22.93 -0.59 -19.31
#